data_AF-A0A914GEZ1-F1
#
_entry.id   AF-A0A914GEZ1-F1
#
_cell.length_a   1.000
_cell.length_b   1.000
_cell.length_c   1.000
_cell.angle_alpha   90.00
_cell.angle_beta   90.00
_cell.angle_gamma   90.00
#
_symmetry.space_group_name_H-M   'P 1'
#
loop_
_entity.id
_entity.type
_entity.pdbx_description
1 polymer ?
#
loop_
_entity_poly.entity_id
_entity_poly.type
_entity_poly.pdbx_seq_one_letter_code
_entity_poly.pdbx_strand_id
1 'polypeptide(L)' 'MVGYSRAEIMQKPCSLSFMYGDQTDPLSIQRIQFSLDNNRTEQTEIGLYKKNKAQIWLLAHIAPIKDDKDRV' A
#
# COMPACT_ATOMS: atom_id res chain seq x y z
N MET A 1 -9.58 10.57 -7.48
CA MET A 1 -8.14 10.37 -7.24
C MET A 1 -7.64 8.97 -7.64
N VAL A 2 -8.32 7.85 -7.31
CA VAL A 2 -8.01 6.51 -7.90
C VAL A 2 -9.21 5.75 -8.48
N GLY A 3 -10.41 6.33 -8.41
CA GLY A 3 -11.61 5.83 -9.11
C GLY A 3 -12.47 4.84 -8.32
N TYR A 4 -12.04 4.41 -7.14
CA TYR A 4 -12.84 3.62 -6.21
C TYR A 4 -13.65 4.52 -5.26
N SER A 5 -14.90 4.15 -5.00
CA SER A 5 -15.71 4.75 -3.95
C SER A 5 -15.25 4.29 -2.56
N ARG A 6 -15.69 4.98 -1.50
CA ARG A 6 -15.38 4.57 -0.12
C ARG A 6 -15.79 3.13 0.15
N ALA A 7 -17.02 2.75 -0.22
CA ALA A 7 -17.53 1.40 0.01
C ALA A 7 -16.70 0.30 -0.68
N GLU A 8 -16.07 0.62 -1.82
CA GLU A 8 -15.23 -0.33 -2.56
C GLU A 8 -13.82 -0.48 -1.96
N ILE A 9 -13.32 0.55 -1.27
CA ILE A 9 -11.99 0.55 -0.63
C ILE A 9 -12.05 0.00 0.80
N MET A 10 -13.15 0.22 1.53
CA MET A 10 -13.28 -0.28 2.89
C MET A 10 -13.07 -1.80 2.94
N GLN A 11 -12.36 -2.28 3.96
CA GLN A 11 -12.00 -3.70 4.14
C GLN A 11 -11.07 -4.29 3.06
N LYS A 12 -10.53 -3.48 2.15
CA LYS A 12 -9.43 -3.91 1.27
C LYS A 12 -8.10 -3.89 2.04
N PRO A 13 -7.17 -4.79 1.72
CA PRO A 13 -5.88 -4.85 2.38
C PRO A 13 -5.07 -3.57 2.14
N CYS A 14 -4.38 -3.09 3.19
CA CYS A 14 -3.53 -1.90 3.11
C CYS A 14 -2.28 -2.10 2.24
N SER A 15 -1.93 -3.34 1.89
CA SER A 15 -0.88 -3.65 0.91
C SER A 15 -1.24 -3.20 -0.52
N LEU A 16 -2.47 -2.74 -0.75
CA LEU A 16 -2.98 -2.27 -2.06
C LEU A 16 -3.01 -3.36 -3.13
N SER A 17 -3.08 -4.63 -2.73
CA SER A 17 -3.04 -5.78 -3.67
C SER A 17 -4.15 -5.77 -4.72
N PHE A 18 -5.28 -5.12 -4.44
CA PHE A 18 -6.38 -4.92 -5.38
C PHE A 18 -6.08 -3.86 -6.47
N MET A 19 -4.96 -3.15 -6.37
CA MET A 19 -4.50 -2.14 -7.32
C MET A 19 -3.23 -2.57 -8.07
N TYR A 20 -2.74 -3.80 -7.88
CA TYR A 20 -1.59 -4.31 -8.62
C TYR A 20 -1.93 -4.57 -10.09
N GLY A 21 -0.92 -4.56 -10.95
CA GLY A 21 -1.02 -4.98 -12.34
C GLY A 21 0.36 -5.24 -12.94
N ASP A 22 0.44 -5.32 -14.27
CA ASP A 22 1.61 -5.85 -14.99
C ASP A 22 2.92 -5.10 -14.72
N GLN A 23 2.84 -3.78 -14.43
CA GLN A 23 4.02 -2.95 -14.12
C GLN A 23 4.23 -2.73 -12.62
N THR A 24 3.50 -3.41 -11.74
CA THR A 24 3.75 -3.33 -10.30
C THR A 24 4.99 -4.15 -9.97
N ASP A 25 6.04 -3.46 -9.53
CA ASP A 25 7.32 -4.08 -9.20
C ASP A 25 7.21 -5.06 -8.00
N PRO A 26 7.57 -6.34 -8.19
CA PRO A 26 7.55 -7.34 -7.11
C PRO A 26 8.42 -6.98 -5.91
N LEU A 27 9.55 -6.30 -6.10
CA LEU A 27 10.42 -5.91 -4.98
C LEU A 27 9.74 -4.87 -4.09
N SER A 28 9.07 -3.90 -4.71
CA SER A 28 8.25 -2.91 -4.01
C SER A 28 7.12 -3.55 -3.20
N ILE A 29 6.44 -4.57 -3.76
CA ILE A 29 5.44 -5.37 -3.03
C ILE A 29 6.08 -6.06 -1.82
N GLN A 30 7.23 -6.71 -1.99
CA GLN A 30 7.92 -7.40 -0.90
C GLN A 30 8.32 -6.44 0.23
N ARG A 31 8.82 -5.24 -0.10
CA ARG A 31 9.16 -4.21 0.90
C ARG A 31 7.95 -3.76 1.69
N ILE A 32 6.82 -3.50 1.02
CA ILE A 32 5.56 -3.15 1.67
C ILE A 32 5.13 -4.28 2.61
N GLN A 33 5.07 -5.52 2.13
CA GLN A 33 4.63 -6.66 2.93
C GLN A 33 5.55 -6.88 4.14
N PHE A 34 6.87 -6.83 3.93
CA PHE A 34 7.85 -6.95 5.01
C PHE A 34 7.69 -5.86 6.07
N SER A 35 7.44 -4.60 5.66
CA SER A 35 7.23 -3.50 6.62
C SER A 35 5.97 -3.69 7.47
N LEU A 36 4.88 -4.18 6.86
CA LEU A 36 3.63 -4.48 7.55
C LEU A 36 3.79 -5.64 8.52
N ASP A 37 4.44 -6.73 8.10
CA ASP A 37 4.63 -7.93 8.93
C ASP A 37 5.57 -7.69 10.12
N ASN A 38 6.52 -6.76 9.97
CA ASN A 38 7.56 -6.50 10.98
C ASN A 38 7.36 -5.18 11.73
N ASN A 39 6.23 -4.50 11.57
CA ASN A 39 5.97 -3.20 12.20
C ASN A 39 7.11 -2.18 11.97
N ARG A 40 7.63 -2.11 10.74
CA ARG A 40 8.75 -1.22 10.40
C ARG A 40 8.30 -0.02 9.61
N THR A 41 8.94 1.11 9.86
CA THR A 41 8.83 2.26 8.97
C THR A 41 9.50 1.95 7.65
N GLU A 42 8.81 2.22 6.54
CA GLU A 42 9.30 1.98 5.19
C GLU A 42 8.81 3.10 4.26
N GLN A 43 9.63 3.43 3.27
CA GLN A 43 9.27 4.33 2.19
C GLN A 43 9.69 3.71 0.86
N THR A 44 8.70 3.43 0.01
CA THR A 44 8.94 2.80 -1.30
C THR A 44 8.05 3.42 -2.37
N GLU A 45 8.60 3.58 -3.56
CA GLU A 45 7.81 3.88 -4.74
C GLU A 45 7.10 2.60 -5.22
N ILE A 46 5.88 2.72 -5.71
CA ILE A 46 5.12 1.61 -6.27
C ILE A 46 4.24 2.08 -7.43
N GLY A 47 4.29 1.35 -8.54
CA GLY A 47 3.39 1.51 -9.67
C GLY A 47 2.10 0.73 -9.46
N LEU A 48 0.95 1.40 -9.50
CA LEU A 48 -0.37 0.83 -9.27
C LEU A 48 -1.35 1.19 -10.39
N TYR A 49 -2.51 0.55 -10.37
CA TYR A 49 -3.58 0.73 -11.33
C TYR A 49 -4.84 1.24 -10.64
N LYS A 50 -5.39 2.32 -11.19
CA LYS A 50 -6.69 2.88 -10.82
C LYS A 50 -7.82 1.93 -11.28
N LYS A 51 -9.04 2.18 -10.80
CA LYS A 51 -10.23 1.39 -11.21
C LYS A 51 -10.46 1.38 -12.74
N ASN A 52 -10.13 2.47 -13.41
CA ASN A 52 -10.22 2.59 -14.88
C ASN A 52 -8.99 2.03 -15.61
N LYS A 53 -8.14 1.26 -14.92
CA LYS A 53 -6.87 0.70 -15.41
C LYS A 53 -5.80 1.71 -15.80
N ALA A 54 -5.98 2.99 -15.49
CA ALA A 54 -4.91 3.97 -15.68
C ALA A 54 -3.82 3.77 -14.61
N GLN A 55 -2.56 3.81 -15.04
CA GLN A 55 -1.41 3.68 -14.16
C GLN A 55 -1.21 4.93 -13.29
N ILE A 56 -0.71 4.73 -12.08
CA ILE A 56 -0.30 5.77 -11.15
C ILE A 56 0.97 5.32 -10.43
N TRP A 57 1.91 6.25 -10.26
CA TRP A 57 3.08 6.06 -9.41
C TRP A 57 2.84 6.74 -8.07
N LEU A 58 3.03 6.01 -6.98
CA LEU A 58 2.88 6.51 -5.62
C LEU A 58 4.17 6.29 -4.85
N LEU A 59 4.55 7.28 -4.05
CA LEU A 59 5.51 7.09 -2.96
C LEU A 59 4.72 6.68 -1.71
N ALA A 60 4.77 5.41 -1.36
CA ALA A 60 4.11 4.87 -0.17
C ALA A 60 5.03 5.05 1.04
N HIS A 61 4.50 5.68 2.10
CA HIS A 61 5.16 5.77 3.40
C HIS A 61 4.34 4.99 4.43
N ILE A 62 4.94 3.98 5.02
CA ILE A 62 4.35 3.08 6.00
C ILE A 62 5.07 3.33 7.31
N ALA A 63 4.32 3.54 8.39
CA ALA A 63 4.88 3.72 9.73
C ALA A 63 3.94 3.08 10.77
N PRO A 64 4.46 2.30 11.72
CA PRO A 64 3.64 1.77 12.81
C PRO A 64 3.12 2.92 13.68
N ILE A 65 1.87 2.81 14.11
CA ILE A 65 1.31 3.71 15.12
C ILE A 65 1.47 3.03 16.46
N LYS A 66 2.12 3.72 17.40
CA LYS A 66 2.31 3.22 18.76
C LYS A 66 1.25 3.79 19.70
N ASP A 67 0.83 2.98 20.67
CA ASP A 67 -0.01 3.43 21.78
C ASP A 67 0.78 4.29 22.80
N ASP A 68 0.09 4.73 23.85
CA ASP A 68 0.66 5.50 24.97
C ASP A 68 1.74 4.74 25.76
N LYS A 69 1.87 3.42 25.52
CA LYS A 69 2.84 2.52 26.16
C LYS A 69 3.93 2.06 25.17
N ASP A 70 4.07 2.74 24.04
CA ASP A 70 5.05 2.46 22.97
C ASP A 70 4.85 1.09 22.29
N ARG A 71 3.66 0.48 22.41
CA ARG A 71 3.33 -0.80 21.77
C ARG A 71 2.72 -0.57 20.39
N VAL A 72 3.13 -1.40 19.42
CA VAL A 72 2.52 -1.48 18.08
C VAL A 72 1.44 -2.55 18.07
#